data_AF-A0A0L8A5Q2-F1
#
_entry.id   AF-A0A0L8A5Q2-F1
#
_cell.length_a   1.000
_cell.length_b   1.000
_cell.length_c   1.000
_cell.angle_alpha   90.00
_cell.angle_beta   90.00
_cell.angle_gamma   90.00
#
_symmetry.space_group_name_H-M   'P 1'
#
loop_
_entity.id
_entity.type
_entity.pdbx_description
1 polymer ?
#
loop_
_entity_poly.entity_id
_entity_poly.type
_entity_poly.pdbx_seq_one_letter_code
_entity_poly.pdbx_strand_id
1 'polypeptide(L)'
;MMRSPLFLALALAVGAGAPLLAGDATAQTARAVRATAEMSMVLSGHIEVTPEGAVSSLVLDQKAMVAPSIASFVEGTIGGWRFEPTLRDGQAVATRAPLRVRLRGKAAADGGYEISMTSVDFSEYDPEATGSVTPLHMTPPRYPEAAYRNGGQGEVLLLVKVARDGTVADVAAEQVNMAVVASERTLAKMRDILARASVSTARTWTFKPPTTGEDSTRDSWTVRIPVNFALNHDPNAEAERYGRWRAFIPGPRQSVPWHEADPVEQAGSDLLPEGGVYMVDGAKRGLRLLTPLQQS
;
A
#
# COMPACT_ATOMS: atom_id res chain seq x y z
N MET A 1 28.32 51.39 46.96
CA MET A 1 29.13 50.98 45.78
C MET A 1 28.14 50.54 44.70
N MET A 2 27.69 51.45 43.83
CA MET A 2 28.29 51.82 42.53
C MET A 2 28.36 50.61 41.57
N ARG A 3 27.82 50.60 40.35
CA ARG A 3 27.27 51.64 39.47
C ARG A 3 26.49 50.94 38.34
N SER A 4 25.37 51.52 37.93
CA SER A 4 24.84 51.40 36.57
C SER A 4 25.58 52.39 35.65
N PRO A 5 25.57 52.20 34.33
CA PRO A 5 25.21 53.33 33.47
C PRO A 5 24.20 52.95 32.37
N LEU A 6 23.23 53.85 32.21
CA LEU A 6 22.37 54.04 31.04
C LEU A 6 23.19 54.48 29.82
N PHE A 7 22.74 54.10 28.61
CA PHE A 7 22.63 55.05 27.49
C PHE A 7 21.39 54.76 26.65
N LEU A 8 20.90 55.85 26.05
CA LEU A 8 19.54 56.16 25.62
C LEU A 8 19.35 55.92 24.10
N ALA A 9 18.14 55.46 23.75
CA ALA A 9 17.33 55.64 22.53
C ALA A 9 17.95 55.94 21.14
N LEU A 10 17.45 55.25 20.11
CA LEU A 10 16.90 55.91 18.91
C LEU A 10 15.92 54.99 18.16
N ALA A 11 14.68 55.46 17.96
CA ALA A 11 13.75 54.91 17.00
C ALA A 11 13.99 55.59 15.64
N LEU A 12 14.08 54.81 14.56
CA LEU A 12 13.89 55.30 13.19
C LEU A 12 13.10 54.26 12.39
N ALA A 13 11.88 54.63 12.04
CA ALA A 13 11.10 53.98 10.99
C ALA A 13 11.47 54.62 9.66
N VAL A 14 11.87 53.80 8.68
CA VAL A 14 11.80 54.15 7.24
C VAL A 14 11.27 52.91 6.53
N GLY A 15 10.11 53.07 5.90
CA GLY A 15 9.54 52.06 5.03
C GLY A 15 10.32 51.95 3.72
N ALA A 16 10.54 50.71 3.30
CA ALA A 16 10.65 50.35 1.90
C ALA A 16 9.79 49.10 1.74
N GLY A 17 8.65 49.25 1.06
CA GLY A 17 7.82 48.13 0.66
C GLY A 17 8.61 47.26 -0.31
N ALA A 18 9.22 46.20 0.22
CA ALA A 18 9.60 45.07 -0.60
C ALA A 18 8.29 44.34 -0.96
N PRO A 19 7.98 44.09 -2.24
CA PRO A 19 6.92 43.17 -2.56
C PRO A 19 7.32 41.82 -1.93
N LEU A 20 6.54 41.35 -0.95
CA LEU A 20 6.64 39.98 -0.47
C LEU A 20 6.41 39.10 -1.70
N LEU A 21 7.51 38.57 -2.23
CA LEU A 21 7.49 37.60 -3.31
C LEU A 21 6.64 36.43 -2.80
N ALA A 22 5.48 36.22 -3.41
CA ALA A 22 4.58 35.10 -3.12
C ALA A 22 5.21 33.70 -3.41
N GLY A 23 6.51 33.66 -3.73
CA GLY A 23 7.29 32.44 -3.94
C GLY A 23 7.60 31.67 -2.65
N ASP A 24 7.74 32.35 -1.51
CA ASP A 24 8.16 31.66 -0.27
C ASP A 24 7.04 30.78 0.30
N ALA A 25 5.78 31.23 0.25
CA ALA A 25 4.65 30.45 0.78
C ALA A 25 4.44 29.12 0.05
N THR A 26 4.61 29.10 -1.27
CA THR A 26 4.46 27.87 -2.08
C THR A 26 5.65 26.93 -1.93
N ALA A 27 6.88 27.45 -1.88
CA ALA A 27 8.09 26.67 -1.62
C ALA A 27 8.10 26.08 -0.20
N GLN A 28 7.63 26.83 0.80
CA GLN A 28 7.53 26.42 2.20
C GLN A 28 6.43 25.36 2.40
N THR A 29 5.31 25.46 1.66
CA THR A 29 4.28 24.41 1.64
C THR A 29 4.77 23.15 0.94
N ALA A 30 5.48 23.26 -0.19
CA ALA A 30 6.04 22.10 -0.88
C ALA A 30 7.17 21.43 -0.09
N ARG A 31 7.97 22.19 0.65
CA ARG A 31 9.00 21.67 1.57
C ARG A 31 8.37 21.01 2.80
N ALA A 32 7.31 21.59 3.38
CA ALA A 32 6.56 20.97 4.47
C ALA A 32 5.89 19.67 4.02
N VAL A 33 5.24 19.66 2.85
CA VAL A 33 4.60 18.46 2.28
C VAL A 33 5.65 17.40 1.89
N ARG A 34 6.84 17.79 1.40
CA ARG A 34 7.96 16.85 1.20
C ARG A 34 8.57 16.35 2.51
N ALA A 35 8.58 17.17 3.56
CA ALA A 35 9.04 16.76 4.89
C ALA A 35 8.06 15.79 5.56
N THR A 36 6.78 15.82 5.18
CA THR A 36 5.75 14.83 5.57
C THR A 36 5.63 13.68 4.56
N ALA A 37 6.27 13.76 3.38
CA ALA A 37 6.20 12.71 2.39
C ALA A 37 6.95 11.48 2.91
N GLU A 38 6.19 10.47 3.30
CA GLU A 38 6.73 9.19 3.73
C GLU A 38 7.43 8.53 2.53
N MET A 39 8.72 8.26 2.70
CA MET A 39 9.44 7.40 1.78
C MET A 39 9.03 5.98 2.08
N SER A 40 8.62 5.26 1.05
CA SER A 40 8.27 3.85 1.15
C SER A 40 9.11 3.01 0.21
N MET A 41 9.44 1.81 0.66
CA MET A 41 10.06 0.77 -0.14
C MET A 41 9.21 -0.49 0.01
N VAL A 42 8.97 -1.18 -1.10
CA VAL A 42 8.34 -2.51 -1.09
C VAL A 42 9.40 -3.54 -1.44
N LEU A 43 9.46 -4.61 -0.68
CA LEU A 43 10.31 -5.78 -0.92
C LEU A 43 9.43 -7.01 -1.02
N SER A 44 9.84 -7.94 -1.88
CA SER A 44 9.18 -9.23 -2.06
C SER A 44 10.14 -10.39 -1.86
N GLY A 45 9.58 -11.55 -1.59
CA GLY A 45 10.35 -12.76 -1.35
C GLY A 45 9.46 -13.93 -0.99
N HIS A 46 10.07 -14.90 -0.32
CA HIS A 46 9.39 -16.05 0.24
C HIS A 46 9.88 -16.32 1.66
N ILE A 47 8.98 -16.86 2.48
CA ILE A 47 9.31 -17.35 3.81
C ILE A 47 8.93 -18.81 3.96
N GLU A 48 9.66 -19.51 4.80
CA GLU A 48 9.29 -20.82 5.31
C GLU A 48 8.97 -20.71 6.79
N VAL A 49 7.88 -21.34 7.18
CA VAL A 49 7.36 -21.37 8.54
C VAL A 49 7.27 -22.82 8.99
N THR A 50 7.79 -23.12 10.18
CA THR A 50 7.74 -24.45 10.78
C THR A 50 6.32 -24.83 11.21
N PRO A 51 6.03 -26.11 11.50
CA PRO A 51 4.73 -26.53 12.03
C PRO A 51 4.32 -25.76 13.31
N GLU A 52 5.28 -25.31 14.11
CA GLU A 52 5.06 -24.55 15.36
C GLU A 52 4.82 -23.05 15.12
N GLY A 53 4.85 -22.61 13.85
CA GLY A 53 4.63 -21.20 13.50
C GLY A 53 5.87 -20.32 13.62
N ALA A 54 7.08 -20.87 13.71
CA ALA A 54 8.32 -20.09 13.71
C ALA A 54 8.85 -19.90 12.29
N VAL A 55 9.50 -18.77 11.99
CA VAL A 55 10.19 -18.58 10.70
C VAL A 55 11.47 -19.43 10.68
N SER A 56 11.59 -20.32 9.70
CA SER A 56 12.80 -21.12 9.47
C SER A 56 13.72 -20.52 8.41
N SER A 57 13.16 -19.84 7.41
CA SER A 57 13.94 -19.18 6.36
C SER A 57 13.21 -17.99 5.73
N LEU A 58 13.99 -17.07 5.16
CA LEU A 58 13.54 -15.92 4.38
C LEU A 58 14.48 -15.75 3.19
N VAL A 59 13.91 -15.60 1.99
CA VAL A 59 14.64 -15.27 0.76
C VAL A 59 13.99 -14.06 0.11
N LEU A 60 14.75 -12.98 -0.06
CA LEU A 60 14.32 -11.77 -0.79
C LEU A 60 14.64 -11.92 -2.28
N ASP A 61 13.67 -11.63 -3.15
CA ASP A 61 13.75 -11.96 -4.59
C ASP A 61 14.93 -11.31 -5.30
N GLN A 62 15.20 -10.03 -5.01
CA GLN A 62 16.31 -9.29 -5.60
C GLN A 62 17.19 -8.66 -4.52
N LYS A 63 17.62 -9.47 -3.55
CA LYS A 63 18.45 -9.03 -2.41
C LYS A 63 19.64 -8.16 -2.82
N ALA A 64 20.27 -8.44 -3.97
CA ALA A 64 21.40 -7.67 -4.49
C ALA A 64 21.09 -6.20 -4.80
N MET A 65 19.81 -5.85 -5.03
CA MET A 65 19.34 -4.49 -5.28
C MET A 65 19.00 -3.73 -3.99
N VAL A 66 19.11 -4.38 -2.83
CA VAL A 66 18.75 -3.82 -1.52
C VAL A 66 20.04 -3.45 -0.77
N ALA A 67 20.04 -2.27 -0.15
CA ALA A 67 21.16 -1.87 0.71
C ALA A 67 21.35 -2.92 1.84
N PRO A 68 22.58 -3.35 2.15
CA PRO A 68 22.82 -4.41 3.13
C PRO A 68 22.20 -4.16 4.50
N SER A 69 22.21 -2.91 4.99
CA SER A 69 21.58 -2.54 6.25
C SER A 69 20.07 -2.74 6.26
N ILE A 70 19.39 -2.47 5.13
CA ILE A 70 17.95 -2.69 4.96
C ILE A 70 17.65 -4.18 4.91
N ALA A 71 18.43 -4.96 4.15
CA ALA A 71 18.27 -6.41 4.09
C ALA A 71 18.44 -7.04 5.48
N SER A 72 19.48 -6.66 6.23
CA SER A 72 19.69 -7.13 7.60
C SER A 72 18.58 -6.73 8.57
N PHE A 73 18.05 -5.50 8.45
CA PHE A 73 16.90 -5.06 9.23
C PHE A 73 15.67 -5.93 8.98
N VAL A 74 15.34 -6.19 7.71
CA VAL A 74 14.20 -7.02 7.32
C VAL A 74 14.40 -8.45 7.79
N GLU A 75 15.56 -9.04 7.55
CA GLU A 75 15.88 -10.42 7.94
C GLU A 75 15.84 -10.61 9.46
N GLY A 76 16.43 -9.68 10.22
CA GLY A 76 16.42 -9.72 11.68
C GLY A 76 15.02 -9.53 12.26
N THR A 77 14.20 -8.65 11.67
CA THR A 77 12.82 -8.40 12.12
C THR A 77 11.94 -9.62 11.86
N ILE A 78 11.98 -10.16 10.63
CA ILE A 78 11.13 -11.27 10.21
C ILE A 78 11.54 -12.58 10.87
N GLY A 79 12.83 -12.82 11.13
CA GLY A 79 13.28 -14.02 11.85
C GLY A 79 12.69 -14.14 13.26
N GLY A 80 12.27 -13.02 13.87
CA GLY A 80 11.59 -12.99 15.16
C GLY A 80 10.08 -13.28 15.12
N TRP A 81 9.47 -13.35 13.94
CA TRP A 81 8.02 -13.49 13.80
C TRP A 81 7.49 -14.86 14.23
N ARG A 82 6.23 -14.84 14.64
CA ARG A 82 5.42 -16.02 14.95
C ARG A 82 4.12 -15.97 14.18
N PHE A 83 3.72 -17.14 13.69
CA PHE A 83 2.53 -17.36 12.89
C PHE A 83 1.60 -18.33 13.58
N GLU A 84 0.31 -18.24 13.24
CA GLU A 84 -0.65 -19.28 13.60
C GLU A 84 -0.25 -20.57 12.88
N PRO A 85 -0.12 -21.72 13.59
CA PRO A 85 0.19 -23.00 12.97
C PRO A 85 -0.77 -23.31 11.82
N THR A 86 -0.23 -23.51 10.62
CA THR A 86 -1.05 -23.88 9.47
C THR A 86 -1.42 -25.35 9.59
N LEU A 87 -2.72 -25.64 9.59
CA LEU A 87 -3.24 -27.00 9.73
C LEU A 87 -3.58 -27.60 8.36
N ARG A 88 -3.19 -28.86 8.16
CA ARG A 88 -3.67 -29.72 7.07
C ARG A 88 -4.20 -31.00 7.69
N ASP A 89 -5.47 -31.30 7.45
CA ASP A 89 -6.18 -32.43 8.07
C ASP A 89 -6.06 -32.45 9.61
N GLY A 90 -6.10 -31.26 10.22
CA GLY A 90 -5.98 -31.07 11.67
C GLY A 90 -4.55 -31.20 12.23
N GLN A 91 -3.54 -31.45 11.39
CA GLN A 91 -2.15 -31.54 11.79
C GLN A 91 -1.38 -30.29 11.37
N ALA A 92 -0.53 -29.78 12.25
CA ALA A 92 0.34 -28.65 11.94
C ALA A 92 1.40 -29.06 10.90
N VAL A 93 1.56 -28.26 9.85
CA VAL A 93 2.50 -28.53 8.75
C VAL A 93 3.39 -27.34 8.47
N ALA A 94 4.63 -27.62 8.04
CA ALA A 94 5.52 -26.60 7.54
C ALA A 94 4.92 -25.96 6.28
N THR A 95 5.03 -24.63 6.18
CA THR A 95 4.36 -23.86 5.13
C THR A 95 5.35 -22.90 4.49
N ARG A 96 5.34 -22.87 3.16
CA ARG A 96 6.04 -21.87 2.36
C ARG A 96 5.01 -20.88 1.84
N ALA A 97 5.30 -19.58 1.95
CA ALA A 97 4.41 -18.52 1.47
C ALA A 97 5.19 -17.44 0.73
N PRO A 98 4.57 -16.73 -0.24
CA PRO A 98 5.10 -15.46 -0.71
C PRO A 98 5.12 -14.46 0.45
N LEU A 99 6.03 -13.50 0.37
CA LEU A 99 6.16 -12.40 1.31
C LEU A 99 6.22 -11.11 0.53
N ARG A 100 5.43 -10.12 0.94
CA ARG A 100 5.59 -8.72 0.55
C ARG A 100 5.60 -7.87 1.80
N VAL A 101 6.55 -6.96 1.89
CA VAL A 101 6.67 -6.04 3.03
C VAL A 101 6.77 -4.61 2.55
N ARG A 102 6.09 -3.71 3.26
CA ARG A 102 6.25 -2.26 3.11
C ARG A 102 7.12 -1.74 4.23
N LEU A 103 8.19 -1.08 3.83
CA LEU A 103 9.01 -0.26 4.70
C LEU A 103 8.60 1.21 4.55
N ARG A 104 8.66 1.93 5.65
CA ARG A 104 8.51 3.39 5.73
C ARG A 104 9.79 3.98 6.31
N GLY A 105 10.32 4.97 5.62
CA GLY A 105 11.44 5.80 6.05
C GLY A 105 10.92 7.18 6.45
N LYS A 106 11.04 7.51 7.73
CA LYS A 106 10.69 8.82 8.29
C LYS A 106 11.97 9.57 8.63
N ALA A 107 12.09 10.83 8.20
CA ALA A 107 13.24 11.64 8.57
C ALA A 107 13.28 11.85 10.09
N ALA A 108 14.43 11.56 10.69
CA ALA A 108 14.71 11.78 12.11
C ALA A 108 15.29 13.18 12.34
N ALA A 109 15.17 13.68 13.58
CA ALA A 109 15.61 15.03 13.95
C ALA A 109 17.13 15.25 13.82
N ASP A 110 17.91 14.17 13.86
CA ASP A 110 19.36 14.16 13.69
C ASP A 110 19.81 14.12 12.22
N GLY A 111 18.87 14.15 11.27
CA GLY A 111 19.14 14.03 9.84
C GLY A 111 19.26 12.59 9.32
N GLY A 112 19.07 11.59 10.20
CA GLY A 112 18.93 10.19 9.83
C GLY A 112 17.53 9.84 9.32
N TYR A 113 17.30 8.55 9.06
CA TYR A 113 15.97 8.01 8.77
C TYR A 113 15.63 6.90 9.76
N GLU A 114 14.47 7.02 10.38
CA GLU A 114 13.83 5.93 11.11
C GLU A 114 13.11 5.02 10.11
N ILE A 115 13.46 3.74 10.10
CA ILE A 115 12.85 2.74 9.22
C ILE A 115 11.92 1.89 10.06
N SER A 116 10.68 1.75 9.60
CA SER A 116 9.64 0.92 10.21
C SER A 116 9.00 0.03 9.15
N MET A 117 8.46 -1.11 9.57
CA MET A 117 7.67 -2.00 8.71
C MET A 117 6.20 -1.73 8.96
N THR A 118 5.47 -1.29 7.94
CA THR A 118 4.09 -0.79 8.09
C THR A 118 3.03 -1.75 7.59
N SER A 119 3.37 -2.57 6.59
CA SER A 119 2.45 -3.53 5.98
C SER A 119 3.18 -4.82 5.65
N VAL A 120 2.48 -5.94 5.74
CA VAL A 120 2.92 -7.26 5.26
C VAL A 120 1.78 -7.98 4.58
N ASP A 121 2.07 -8.67 3.49
CA ASP A 121 1.13 -9.54 2.78
C ASP A 121 1.77 -10.89 2.47
N PHE A 122 0.97 -11.94 2.55
CA PHE A 122 1.33 -13.32 2.24
C PHE A 122 0.42 -13.94 1.17
N SER A 123 -0.41 -13.12 0.53
CA SER A 123 -1.43 -13.60 -0.39
C SER A 123 -0.78 -14.16 -1.65
N GLU A 124 -1.16 -15.38 -1.99
CA GLU A 124 -0.88 -15.99 -3.29
C GLU A 124 -2.12 -15.86 -4.17
N TYR A 125 -1.90 -15.68 -5.46
CA TYR A 125 -2.97 -15.64 -6.45
C TYR A 125 -2.69 -16.68 -7.52
N ASP A 126 -3.64 -17.59 -7.69
CA ASP A 126 -3.64 -18.60 -8.73
C ASP A 126 -4.84 -18.35 -9.66
N PRO A 127 -4.62 -17.98 -10.94
CA PRO A 127 -5.70 -17.72 -11.89
C PRO A 127 -6.48 -18.98 -12.28
N GLU A 128 -5.94 -20.17 -12.00
CA GLU A 128 -6.59 -21.46 -12.29
C GLU A 128 -7.26 -22.09 -11.05
N ALA A 129 -7.26 -21.38 -9.93
CA ALA A 129 -7.91 -21.84 -8.71
C ALA A 129 -9.41 -22.06 -8.93
N THR A 130 -9.91 -23.21 -8.45
CA THR A 130 -11.34 -23.57 -8.51
C THR A 130 -12.10 -23.26 -7.23
N GLY A 131 -11.38 -23.01 -6.12
CA GLY A 131 -11.95 -22.70 -4.80
C GLY A 131 -12.08 -21.21 -4.50
N SER A 132 -11.69 -20.34 -5.44
CA SER A 132 -11.74 -18.88 -5.30
C SER A 132 -12.25 -18.24 -6.58
N VAL A 133 -12.64 -16.97 -6.49
CA VAL A 133 -13.04 -16.19 -7.66
C VAL A 133 -11.80 -15.91 -8.50
N THR A 134 -11.89 -16.19 -9.80
CA THR A 134 -10.81 -15.91 -10.77
C THR A 134 -11.34 -15.04 -11.92
N PRO A 135 -10.48 -14.32 -12.66
CA PRO A 135 -10.91 -13.45 -13.74
C PRO A 135 -11.47 -14.25 -14.92
N LEU A 136 -12.49 -13.70 -15.57
CA LEU A 136 -12.95 -14.16 -16.89
C LEU A 136 -12.71 -13.09 -17.94
N HIS A 137 -13.18 -11.87 -17.70
CA HIS A 137 -12.92 -10.71 -18.56
C HIS A 137 -12.67 -9.47 -17.71
N MET A 138 -11.40 -9.05 -17.64
CA MET A 138 -10.97 -7.89 -16.84
C MET A 138 -10.10 -6.95 -17.66
N THR A 139 -10.73 -6.15 -18.53
CA THR A 139 -10.01 -5.12 -19.28
C THR A 139 -9.54 -4.01 -18.32
N PRO A 140 -8.24 -3.65 -18.30
CA PRO A 140 -7.73 -2.61 -17.41
C PRO A 140 -8.40 -1.24 -17.65
N PRO A 141 -8.60 -0.42 -16.60
CA PRO A 141 -9.15 0.92 -16.77
C PRO A 141 -8.22 1.81 -17.60
N ARG A 142 -8.80 2.61 -18.49
CA ARG A 142 -8.03 3.60 -19.25
C ARG A 142 -7.51 4.68 -18.32
N TYR A 143 -6.26 5.09 -18.53
CA TYR A 143 -5.67 6.20 -17.77
C TYR A 143 -6.49 7.48 -17.96
N PRO A 144 -7.04 8.08 -16.89
CA PRO A 144 -7.79 9.33 -17.01
C PRO A 144 -6.91 10.47 -17.51
N GLU A 145 -7.32 11.15 -18.59
CA GLU A 145 -6.52 12.20 -19.23
C GLU A 145 -6.12 13.32 -18.24
N ALA A 146 -7.04 13.71 -17.36
CA ALA A 146 -6.76 14.71 -16.33
C ALA A 146 -5.68 14.25 -15.34
N ALA A 147 -5.66 12.98 -14.95
CA ALA A 147 -4.60 12.44 -14.08
C ALA A 147 -3.27 12.38 -14.85
N TYR A 148 -3.30 11.88 -16.08
CA TYR A 148 -2.13 11.75 -16.95
C TYR A 148 -1.42 13.09 -17.16
N ARG A 149 -2.16 14.13 -17.60
CA ARG A 149 -1.62 15.47 -17.86
C ARG A 149 -1.05 16.15 -16.61
N ASN A 150 -1.52 15.79 -15.43
CA ASN A 150 -1.08 16.37 -14.16
C ASN A 150 -0.08 15.48 -13.40
N GLY A 151 0.44 14.43 -14.03
CA GLY A 151 1.43 13.56 -13.40
C GLY A 151 0.87 12.63 -12.32
N GLY A 152 -0.45 12.51 -12.19
CA GLY A 152 -1.12 11.86 -11.07
C GLY A 152 -1.01 10.34 -11.13
N GLN A 153 -0.21 9.75 -10.24
CA GLN A 153 0.02 8.30 -10.17
C GLN A 153 -0.46 7.73 -8.84
N GLY A 154 -0.94 6.50 -8.85
CA GLY A 154 -1.44 5.85 -7.64
C GLY A 154 -2.04 4.48 -7.88
N GLU A 155 -2.38 3.83 -6.79
CA GLU A 155 -3.00 2.52 -6.73
C GLU A 155 -4.41 2.65 -6.16
N VAL A 156 -5.38 2.10 -6.86
CA VAL A 156 -6.78 2.01 -6.42
C VAL A 156 -7.04 0.59 -5.95
N LEU A 157 -7.36 0.42 -4.67
CA LEU A 157 -7.85 -0.83 -4.12
C LEU A 157 -9.36 -0.89 -4.29
N LEU A 158 -9.83 -1.75 -5.17
CA LEU A 158 -11.25 -1.99 -5.38
C LEU A 158 -11.75 -3.13 -4.50
N LEU A 159 -12.93 -2.95 -3.92
CA LEU A 159 -13.78 -4.02 -3.38
C LEU A 159 -14.90 -4.28 -4.39
N VAL A 160 -14.96 -5.50 -4.92
CA VAL A 160 -15.93 -5.92 -5.93
C VAL A 160 -16.78 -7.05 -5.35
N LYS A 161 -18.10 -6.86 -5.35
CA LYS A 161 -19.06 -7.91 -5.05
C LYS A 161 -19.38 -8.67 -6.34
N VAL A 162 -18.98 -9.93 -6.41
CA VAL A 162 -19.21 -10.82 -7.53
C VAL A 162 -20.45 -11.65 -7.25
N ALA A 163 -21.43 -11.60 -8.15
CA ALA A 163 -22.64 -12.42 -8.09
C ALA A 163 -22.35 -13.87 -8.51
N ARG A 164 -23.28 -14.77 -8.18
CA ARG A 164 -23.20 -16.20 -8.51
C ARG A 164 -23.01 -16.51 -10.00
N ASP A 165 -23.46 -15.64 -10.89
CA ASP A 165 -23.28 -15.78 -12.34
C ASP A 165 -21.93 -15.25 -12.86
N GLY A 166 -21.07 -14.74 -11.96
CA GLY A 166 -19.78 -14.16 -12.30
C GLY A 166 -19.83 -12.69 -12.69
N THR A 167 -21.00 -12.05 -12.68
CA THR A 167 -21.12 -10.60 -12.94
C THR A 167 -20.81 -9.77 -11.69
N VAL A 168 -20.52 -8.49 -11.89
CA VAL A 168 -20.35 -7.55 -10.78
C VAL A 168 -21.70 -7.06 -10.27
N ALA A 169 -22.04 -7.43 -9.03
CA ALA A 169 -23.23 -6.95 -8.34
C ALA A 169 -23.03 -5.53 -7.80
N ASP A 170 -21.85 -5.23 -7.25
CA ASP A 170 -21.49 -3.91 -6.75
C ASP A 170 -19.97 -3.71 -6.73
N VAL A 171 -19.51 -2.45 -6.73
CA VAL A 171 -18.08 -2.11 -6.66
C VAL A 171 -17.85 -0.76 -6.02
N ALA A 172 -16.87 -0.72 -5.13
CA ALA A 172 -16.40 0.49 -4.46
C ALA A 172 -14.88 0.56 -4.48
N ALA A 173 -14.34 1.78 -4.50
CA ALA A 173 -12.93 2.00 -4.20
C ALA A 173 -12.77 2.05 -2.67
N GLU A 174 -12.11 1.04 -2.10
CA GLU A 174 -11.81 0.97 -0.67
C GLU A 174 -10.82 2.05 -0.27
N GLN A 175 -9.76 2.21 -1.05
CA GLN A 175 -8.66 3.13 -0.77
C GLN A 175 -7.97 3.53 -2.08
N VAL A 176 -7.45 4.75 -2.13
CA VAL A 176 -6.58 5.20 -3.24
C VAL A 176 -5.29 5.76 -2.69
N ASN A 177 -4.21 5.04 -2.92
CA ASN A 177 -2.87 5.36 -2.48
C ASN A 177 -2.14 6.16 -3.58
N MET A 178 -1.47 7.25 -3.21
CA MET A 178 -0.83 8.14 -4.17
C MET A 178 0.68 7.91 -4.19
N ALA A 179 1.25 7.81 -5.40
CA ALA A 179 2.69 7.66 -5.62
C ALA A 179 3.39 8.99 -5.95
N VAL A 180 2.70 10.12 -5.71
CA VAL A 180 3.18 11.48 -5.98
C VAL A 180 2.92 12.39 -4.78
N VAL A 181 3.82 13.35 -4.60
CA VAL A 181 3.74 14.35 -3.51
C VAL A 181 3.03 15.60 -4.04
N ALA A 182 1.89 15.95 -3.43
CA ALA A 182 1.14 17.16 -3.77
C ALA A 182 0.32 17.65 -2.55
N SER A 183 -0.34 18.80 -2.68
CA SER A 183 -1.26 19.30 -1.64
C SER A 183 -2.42 18.33 -1.42
N GLU A 184 -2.98 18.28 -0.21
CA GLU A 184 -4.09 17.35 0.09
C GLU A 184 -5.30 17.56 -0.82
N ARG A 185 -5.63 18.82 -1.16
CA ARG A 185 -6.69 19.12 -2.13
C ARG A 185 -6.42 18.51 -3.51
N THR A 186 -5.17 18.59 -3.97
CA THR A 186 -4.74 17.99 -5.24
C THR A 186 -4.83 16.46 -5.15
N LEU A 187 -4.31 15.87 -4.07
CA LEU A 187 -4.36 14.41 -3.87
C LEU A 187 -5.80 13.92 -3.81
N ALA A 188 -6.68 14.56 -3.04
CA ALA A 188 -8.10 14.22 -2.98
C ALA A 188 -8.78 14.23 -4.36
N LYS A 189 -8.52 15.27 -5.17
CA LYS A 189 -9.03 15.34 -6.55
C LYS A 189 -8.48 14.21 -7.43
N MET A 190 -7.20 13.88 -7.31
CA MET A 190 -6.59 12.79 -8.09
C MET A 190 -7.15 11.43 -7.67
N ARG A 191 -7.27 11.18 -6.36
CA ARG A 191 -7.88 9.96 -5.81
C ARG A 191 -9.27 9.73 -6.38
N ASP A 192 -10.09 10.77 -6.39
CA ASP A 192 -11.45 10.76 -6.91
C ASP A 192 -11.51 10.49 -8.43
N ILE A 193 -10.59 11.06 -9.22
CA ILE A 193 -10.47 10.79 -10.66
C ILE A 193 -10.09 9.31 -10.92
N LEU A 194 -9.09 8.79 -10.23
CA LEU A 194 -8.63 7.41 -10.40
C LEU A 194 -9.69 6.42 -9.92
N ALA A 195 -10.31 6.67 -8.76
CA ALA A 195 -11.39 5.85 -8.22
C ALA A 195 -12.56 5.72 -9.20
N ARG A 196 -13.06 6.84 -9.75
CA ARG A 196 -14.16 6.81 -10.72
C ARG A 196 -13.83 5.99 -11.97
N ALA A 197 -12.62 6.15 -12.50
CA ALA A 197 -12.19 5.41 -13.68
C ALA A 197 -12.16 3.91 -13.41
N SER A 198 -11.55 3.51 -12.29
CA SER A 198 -11.49 2.11 -11.87
C SER A 198 -12.88 1.53 -11.60
N VAL A 199 -13.72 2.21 -10.81
CA VAL A 199 -15.08 1.76 -10.48
C VAL A 199 -15.94 1.62 -11.74
N SER A 200 -15.90 2.59 -12.65
CA SER A 200 -16.71 2.55 -13.88
C SER A 200 -16.32 1.39 -14.80
N THR A 201 -15.03 1.07 -14.90
CA THR A 201 -14.53 -0.04 -15.72
C THR A 201 -14.78 -1.38 -15.02
N ALA A 202 -14.58 -1.44 -13.71
CA ALA A 202 -14.80 -2.67 -12.93
C ALA A 202 -16.24 -3.19 -13.02
N ARG A 203 -17.23 -2.30 -13.18
CA ARG A 203 -18.63 -2.69 -13.42
C ARG A 203 -18.85 -3.53 -14.67
N THR A 204 -17.94 -3.49 -15.64
CA THR A 204 -18.04 -4.27 -16.88
C THR A 204 -17.24 -5.57 -16.83
N TRP A 205 -16.56 -5.86 -15.72
CA TRP A 205 -15.79 -7.08 -15.58
C TRP A 205 -16.68 -8.29 -15.34
N THR A 206 -16.16 -9.45 -15.69
CA THR A 206 -16.75 -10.74 -15.35
C THR A 206 -15.70 -11.67 -14.79
N PHE A 207 -16.17 -12.61 -13.97
CA PHE A 207 -15.36 -13.52 -13.19
C PHE A 207 -15.85 -14.96 -13.37
N LYS A 208 -14.99 -15.91 -13.02
CA LYS A 208 -15.35 -17.31 -12.80
C LYS A 208 -15.58 -17.50 -11.29
N PRO A 209 -16.81 -17.80 -10.87
CA PRO A 209 -17.10 -18.18 -9.50
C PRO A 209 -16.36 -19.45 -9.04
N PRO A 210 -16.12 -19.63 -7.73
CA PRO A 210 -15.68 -20.89 -7.16
C PRO A 210 -16.61 -22.05 -7.53
N THR A 211 -16.03 -23.18 -7.89
CA THR A 211 -16.76 -24.43 -8.19
C THR A 211 -16.44 -25.56 -7.21
N THR A 212 -15.41 -25.37 -6.36
CA THR A 212 -15.02 -26.30 -5.31
C THR A 212 -14.92 -25.60 -3.95
N GLY A 213 -14.80 -26.37 -2.88
CA GLY A 213 -14.68 -25.84 -1.51
C GLY A 213 -15.98 -25.20 -0.98
N GLU A 214 -15.88 -24.63 0.22
CA GLU A 214 -17.02 -24.03 0.93
C GLU A 214 -17.65 -22.85 0.19
N ASP A 215 -16.84 -22.12 -0.58
CA ASP A 215 -17.28 -20.95 -1.32
C ASP A 215 -18.17 -21.28 -2.53
N SER A 216 -18.14 -22.51 -3.04
CA SER A 216 -18.89 -22.94 -4.23
C SER A 216 -20.41 -22.84 -4.09
N THR A 217 -20.90 -22.76 -2.85
CA THR A 217 -22.33 -22.73 -2.54
C THR A 217 -22.85 -21.32 -2.25
N ARG A 218 -21.98 -20.32 -2.18
CA ARG A 218 -22.36 -18.93 -1.86
C ARG A 218 -23.07 -18.28 -3.05
N ASP A 219 -23.94 -17.32 -2.75
CA ASP A 219 -24.66 -16.54 -3.78
C ASP A 219 -23.89 -15.29 -4.24
N SER A 220 -22.87 -14.89 -3.49
CA SER A 220 -21.94 -13.84 -3.88
C SER A 220 -20.64 -13.91 -3.09
N TRP A 221 -19.60 -13.27 -3.62
CA TRP A 221 -18.28 -13.14 -2.99
C TRP A 221 -17.81 -11.70 -3.04
N THR A 222 -17.01 -11.30 -2.07
CA THR A 222 -16.32 -10.00 -2.12
C THR A 222 -14.85 -10.25 -2.40
N VAL A 223 -14.33 -9.64 -3.47
CA VAL A 223 -12.93 -9.70 -3.85
C VAL A 223 -12.30 -8.32 -3.80
N ARG A 224 -11.00 -8.30 -3.54
CA ARG A 224 -10.15 -7.13 -3.56
C ARG A 224 -9.26 -7.17 -4.79
N ILE A 225 -9.23 -6.09 -5.56
CA ILE A 225 -8.51 -5.99 -6.83
C ILE A 225 -7.72 -4.68 -6.84
N PRO A 226 -6.37 -4.74 -6.83
CA PRO A 226 -5.55 -3.55 -7.01
C PRO A 226 -5.50 -3.13 -8.49
N VAL A 227 -5.64 -1.83 -8.74
CA VAL A 227 -5.49 -1.21 -10.06
C VAL A 227 -4.42 -0.13 -9.97
N ASN A 228 -3.37 -0.23 -10.77
CA ASN A 228 -2.23 0.66 -10.72
C ASN A 228 -2.23 1.66 -11.88
N PHE A 229 -2.08 2.95 -11.57
CA PHE A 229 -1.86 4.01 -12.55
C PHE A 229 -0.44 4.55 -12.38
N ALA A 230 0.48 4.10 -13.24
CA ALA A 230 1.87 4.54 -13.26
C ALA A 230 2.21 5.24 -14.57
N LEU A 231 2.98 6.33 -14.49
CA LEU A 231 3.59 6.95 -15.67
C LEU A 231 4.93 6.26 -15.92
N ASN A 232 5.21 5.93 -17.18
CA ASN A 232 6.32 5.06 -17.58
C ASN A 232 6.15 3.61 -17.07
N HIS A 233 4.97 3.03 -17.31
CA HIS A 233 4.76 1.60 -17.13
C HIS A 233 5.51 0.85 -18.23
N ASP A 234 6.78 0.52 -17.99
CA ASP A 234 7.41 -0.64 -18.62
C ASP A 234 7.03 -1.85 -17.75
N PRO A 235 6.38 -2.88 -18.30
CA PRO A 235 6.11 -4.13 -17.60
C PRO A 235 7.38 -4.79 -17.02
N ASN A 236 8.56 -4.51 -17.59
CA ASN A 236 9.85 -4.96 -17.07
C ASN A 236 10.44 -4.05 -15.98
N ALA A 237 9.83 -2.88 -15.70
CA ALA A 237 10.32 -1.95 -14.68
C ALA A 237 9.98 -2.37 -13.24
N GLU A 238 9.32 -3.50 -12.99
CA GLU A 238 9.21 -4.04 -11.63
C GLU A 238 10.59 -4.35 -11.03
N ALA A 239 11.51 -4.90 -11.82
CA ALA A 239 12.90 -5.08 -11.42
C ALA A 239 13.63 -3.73 -11.19
N GLU A 240 13.31 -2.72 -12.00
CA GLU A 240 13.86 -1.38 -11.80
C GLU A 240 13.29 -0.66 -10.57
N ARG A 241 12.14 -1.09 -10.05
CA ARG A 241 11.47 -0.49 -8.88
C ARG A 241 11.84 -1.19 -7.56
N TYR A 242 12.28 -2.44 -7.62
CA TYR A 242 12.63 -3.23 -6.43
C TYR A 242 13.74 -2.56 -5.62
N GLY A 243 13.57 -2.51 -4.29
CA GLY A 243 14.58 -1.95 -3.38
C GLY A 243 14.77 -0.43 -3.48
N ARG A 244 13.87 0.30 -4.18
CA ARG A 244 13.94 1.77 -4.29
C ARG A 244 12.94 2.47 -3.37
N TRP A 245 13.39 3.55 -2.75
CA TRP A 245 12.54 4.47 -2.00
C TRP A 245 11.70 5.34 -2.94
N ARG A 246 10.40 5.46 -2.66
CA ARG A 246 9.45 6.25 -3.44
C ARG A 246 8.45 6.94 -2.51
N ALA A 247 7.81 7.99 -2.99
CA ALA A 247 6.69 8.57 -2.27
C ALA A 247 5.53 7.56 -2.22
N PHE A 248 4.97 7.38 -1.03
CA PHE A 248 3.72 6.65 -0.82
C PHE A 248 2.87 7.43 0.17
N ILE A 249 1.70 7.89 -0.29
CA ILE A 249 0.77 8.64 0.54
C ILE A 249 -0.54 7.85 0.57
N PRO A 250 -0.81 7.09 1.65
CA PRO A 250 -2.01 6.28 1.73
C PRO A 250 -3.26 7.16 1.65
N GLY A 251 -4.30 6.66 1.00
CA GLY A 251 -5.61 7.31 0.99
C GLY A 251 -6.38 7.02 2.28
N PRO A 252 -7.40 7.83 2.62
CA PRO A 252 -8.37 7.42 3.63
C PRO A 252 -9.12 6.17 3.15
N ARG A 253 -9.30 5.17 4.03
CA ARG A 253 -10.17 4.02 3.75
C ARG A 253 -11.63 4.44 3.80
N GLN A 254 -12.37 4.08 2.77
CA GLN A 254 -13.81 4.34 2.65
C GLN A 254 -14.61 3.14 3.19
N SER A 255 -15.76 3.41 3.79
CA SER A 255 -16.71 2.36 4.16
C SER A 255 -17.36 1.79 2.91
N VAL A 256 -17.49 0.47 2.83
CA VAL A 256 -18.18 -0.22 1.73
C VAL A 256 -19.52 -0.76 2.22
N PRO A 257 -20.67 -0.40 1.61
CA PRO A 257 -21.99 -0.70 2.19
C PRO A 257 -22.29 -2.18 2.44
N TRP A 258 -21.70 -3.08 1.66
CA TRP A 258 -21.94 -4.53 1.74
C TRP A 258 -20.81 -5.29 2.44
N HIS A 259 -19.79 -4.61 2.99
CA HIS A 259 -18.65 -5.24 3.62
C HIS A 259 -18.23 -4.47 4.87
N GLU A 260 -18.24 -5.15 6.02
CA GLU A 260 -17.75 -4.57 7.28
C GLU A 260 -16.21 -4.55 7.28
N ALA A 261 -15.63 -3.43 7.69
CA ALA A 261 -14.19 -3.28 7.75
C ALA A 261 -13.59 -4.20 8.81
N ASP A 262 -12.73 -5.12 8.41
CA ASP A 262 -11.95 -5.99 9.30
C ASP A 262 -10.46 -5.60 9.26
N PRO A 263 -9.84 -5.24 10.40
CA PRO A 263 -8.42 -4.88 10.45
C PRO A 263 -7.47 -5.95 9.91
N VAL A 264 -7.79 -7.24 10.07
CA VAL A 264 -6.98 -8.35 9.56
C VAL A 264 -7.03 -8.42 8.03
N GLU A 265 -8.20 -8.16 7.45
CA GLU A 265 -8.38 -8.16 5.98
C GLU A 265 -7.78 -6.91 5.31
N GLN A 266 -7.70 -5.81 6.07
CA GLN A 266 -7.12 -4.54 5.62
C GLN A 266 -5.59 -4.50 5.76
N ALA A 267 -5.04 -5.22 6.74
CA ALA A 267 -3.61 -5.32 6.93
C ALA A 267 -2.94 -5.90 5.67
N GLY A 268 -1.96 -5.18 5.12
CA GLY A 268 -1.24 -5.64 3.93
C GLY A 268 -2.00 -5.51 2.60
N SER A 269 -3.25 -5.05 2.61
CA SER A 269 -4.06 -4.99 1.40
C SER A 269 -3.45 -4.10 0.30
N ASP A 270 -2.62 -3.13 0.69
CA ASP A 270 -1.86 -2.21 -0.15
C ASP A 270 -0.56 -2.81 -0.72
N LEU A 271 -0.37 -4.12 -0.57
CA LEU A 271 0.74 -4.89 -1.11
C LEU A 271 0.27 -6.00 -2.06
N LEU A 272 -1.03 -6.10 -2.33
CA LEU A 272 -1.57 -7.07 -3.27
C LEU A 272 -1.03 -6.80 -4.68
N PRO A 273 -0.46 -7.82 -5.37
CA PRO A 273 0.01 -7.67 -6.74
C PRO A 273 -1.07 -7.22 -7.72
N GLU A 274 -0.66 -6.38 -8.67
CA GLU A 274 -1.47 -6.02 -9.83
C GLU A 274 -1.85 -7.26 -10.65
N GLY A 275 -3.06 -7.25 -11.21
CA GLY A 275 -3.58 -8.34 -12.06
C GLY A 275 -4.16 -9.53 -11.29
N GLY A 276 -4.05 -9.54 -9.96
CA GLY A 276 -4.68 -10.56 -9.12
C GLY A 276 -6.13 -10.24 -8.73
N VAL A 277 -6.86 -11.30 -8.39
CA VAL A 277 -8.21 -11.24 -7.79
C VAL A 277 -8.13 -11.94 -6.44
N TYR A 278 -8.25 -11.19 -5.36
CA TYR A 278 -8.00 -11.69 -4.00
C TYR A 278 -9.31 -11.79 -3.24
N MET A 279 -9.60 -12.95 -2.66
CA MET A 279 -10.73 -13.07 -1.73
C MET A 279 -10.48 -12.14 -0.54
N VAL A 280 -11.49 -11.36 -0.13
CA VAL A 280 -11.31 -10.36 0.94
C VAL A 280 -10.94 -10.99 2.28
N ASP A 281 -11.46 -12.19 2.55
CA ASP A 281 -11.12 -13.00 3.71
C ASP A 281 -9.86 -13.86 3.50
N GLY A 282 -9.14 -13.69 2.39
CA GLY A 282 -7.92 -14.44 2.07
C GLY A 282 -6.85 -14.36 3.16
N ALA A 283 -6.70 -13.19 3.80
CA ALA A 283 -5.78 -13.00 4.92
C ALA A 283 -6.12 -13.86 6.16
N LYS A 284 -7.37 -14.31 6.29
CA LYS A 284 -7.82 -15.23 7.36
C LYS A 284 -7.61 -16.70 7.01
N ARG A 285 -7.49 -17.01 5.71
CA ARG A 285 -7.35 -18.38 5.19
C ARG A 285 -5.88 -18.77 4.96
N GLY A 286 -5.05 -17.77 4.67
CA GLY A 286 -3.63 -17.93 4.44
C GLY A 286 -2.80 -17.91 5.72
N LEU A 287 -1.50 -17.70 5.54
CA LEU A 287 -0.54 -17.62 6.63
C LEU A 287 -0.84 -16.39 7.52
N ARG A 288 -1.19 -16.62 8.79
CA ARG A 288 -1.61 -15.56 9.71
C ARG A 288 -0.51 -15.19 10.70
N LEU A 289 -0.05 -13.95 10.63
CA LEU A 289 0.96 -13.40 11.52
C LEU A 289 0.37 -13.10 12.91
N LEU A 290 0.99 -13.63 13.97
CA LEU A 290 0.63 -13.36 15.37
C LEU A 290 1.46 -12.21 15.95
N THR A 291 2.70 -12.04 15.47
CA THR A 291 3.56 -10.94 15.91
C THR A 291 3.03 -9.62 15.37
N PRO A 292 2.71 -8.63 16.22
CA PRO A 292 2.28 -7.33 15.72
C PRO A 292 3.43 -6.65 14.96
N LEU A 293 3.11 -6.00 13.84
CA LEU A 293 4.04 -5.07 13.22
C LEU A 293 4.27 -3.91 14.20
N GLN A 294 5.52 -3.51 14.43
CA GLN A 294 5.82 -2.36 15.28
C GLN A 294 5.14 -1.12 14.70
N GLN A 295 4.10 -0.65 15.38
CA GLN A 295 3.46 0.62 15.06
C GLN A 295 4.34 1.73 15.66
N SER A 296 4.92 2.59 14.82
CA SER A 296 5.53 3.86 15.25
C SER A 296 4.78 5.07 14.72
#